data_AF-A0A3D1YXI6-F1
#
_entry.id   AF-A0A3D1YXI6-F1
#
_cell.length_a   1.000
_cell.length_b   1.000
_cell.length_c   1.000
_cell.angle_alpha   90.00
_cell.angle_beta   90.00
_cell.angle_gamma   90.00
#
_symmetry.space_group_name_H-M   'P 1'
#
loop_
_entity.id
_entity.type
_entity.pdbx_description
1 polymer ?
#
loop_
_entity_poly.entity_id
_entity_poly.type
_entity_poly.pdbx_seq_one_letter_code
_entity_poly.pdbx_strand_id
1 'polypeptide(L)'
;MTMTDPIADMLTRVRNANRAYHEAVEIPASKMKKEIARILKNEGYVKDYEVVKNDGFDFIKVKMSYGPERERVITGIKRISKPGLRVYSKKEEVPRVLGGLGIAIISTSRGIM
;
A
#
# COMPACT_ATOMS: atom_id res chain seq x y z
N MET A 1 -4.85 20.52 9.99
CA MET A 1 -3.62 19.78 9.62
C MET A 1 -3.62 19.56 8.12
N THR A 2 -2.60 20.03 7.42
CA THR A 2 -2.44 19.80 5.97
C THR A 2 -1.82 18.42 5.73
N MET A 3 -2.47 17.59 4.91
CA MET A 3 -1.96 16.27 4.52
C MET A 3 -0.89 16.43 3.44
N THR A 4 0.38 16.16 3.79
CA THR A 4 1.53 16.38 2.89
C THR A 4 1.96 15.15 2.11
N ASP A 5 1.80 13.93 2.66
CA ASP A 5 2.08 12.67 1.96
C ASP A 5 0.89 11.69 2.07
N PRO A 6 -0.03 11.72 1.09
CA PRO A 6 -1.20 10.84 1.08
C PRO A 6 -0.85 9.35 0.95
N ILE A 7 0.30 8.99 0.38
CA ILE A 7 0.72 7.59 0.23
C ILE A 7 1.25 7.09 1.58
N ALA A 8 2.08 7.88 2.27
CA ALA A 8 2.54 7.52 3.61
C ALA A 8 1.37 7.35 4.59
N ASP A 9 0.32 8.18 4.48
CA ASP A 9 -0.92 8.02 5.24
C ASP A 9 -1.60 6.68 4.95
N MET A 10 -1.81 6.33 3.66
CA MET A 10 -2.37 5.04 3.25
C MET A 10 -1.61 3.86 3.87
N LEU A 11 -0.27 3.84 3.71
CA LEU A 11 0.56 2.75 4.22
C LEU A 11 0.51 2.67 5.75
N THR A 12 0.42 3.82 6.43
CA THR A 12 0.30 3.89 7.88
C THR A 12 -1.03 3.34 8.36
N ARG A 13 -2.15 3.68 7.70
CA ARG A 13 -3.48 3.14 8.01
C ARG A 13 -3.50 1.62 7.87
N VAL A 14 -2.97 1.09 6.76
CA VAL A 14 -2.85 -0.37 6.55
C VAL A 14 -1.99 -1.03 7.63
N ARG A 15 -0.84 -0.45 7.97
CA ARG A 15 0.03 -0.96 9.03
C ARG A 15 -0.68 -1.01 10.39
N ASN A 16 -1.42 0.05 10.73
CA ASN A 16 -2.12 0.15 12.00
C ASN A 16 -3.29 -0.84 12.05
N ALA A 17 -4.07 -0.95 10.97
CA ALA A 17 -5.14 -1.94 10.84
C ALA A 17 -4.62 -3.37 10.99
N ASN A 18 -3.49 -3.70 10.35
CA ASN A 18 -2.82 -4.99 10.48
C ASN A 18 -2.35 -5.28 11.92
N ARG A 19 -1.80 -4.26 12.61
CA ARG A 19 -1.38 -4.40 14.01
C ARG A 19 -2.56 -4.62 14.95
N ALA A 20 -3.67 -3.94 14.70
CA ALA A 20 -4.89 -4.02 15.49
C ALA A 20 -5.80 -5.22 15.11
N TYR A 21 -5.39 -6.07 14.16
CA TYR A 21 -6.20 -7.18 13.64
C TYR A 21 -7.58 -6.75 13.11
N HIS A 22 -7.68 -5.57 12.52
CA HIS A 22 -8.92 -5.13 11.87
C HIS A 22 -9.17 -5.91 10.58
N GLU A 23 -10.42 -6.23 10.30
CA GLU A 23 -10.80 -6.95 9.07
C GLU A 23 -10.69 -6.08 7.82
N ALA A 24 -10.93 -4.78 7.96
CA ALA A 24 -10.86 -3.83 6.87
C ALA A 24 -10.39 -2.44 7.33
N VAL A 25 -9.90 -1.64 6.38
CA VAL A 25 -9.53 -0.25 6.60
C VAL A 25 -9.99 0.63 5.44
N GLU A 26 -10.49 1.82 5.76
CA GLU A 26 -10.98 2.79 4.79
C GLU A 26 -9.98 3.94 4.59
N ILE A 27 -9.71 4.24 3.33
CA ILE A 27 -8.66 5.18 2.91
C ILE A 27 -9.23 6.10 1.84
N PRO A 28 -9.05 7.43 1.92
CA PRO A 28 -9.50 8.34 0.88
C PRO A 28 -8.87 7.97 -0.48
N ALA A 29 -9.70 7.84 -1.50
CA ALA A 29 -9.27 7.29 -2.77
C ALA A 29 -8.42 8.28 -3.58
N SER A 30 -7.47 7.73 -4.33
CA SER A 30 -6.77 8.45 -5.39
C SER A 30 -6.35 7.44 -6.46
N LYS A 31 -6.07 7.90 -7.68
CA LYS A 31 -5.62 7.00 -8.76
C LYS A 31 -4.39 6.17 -8.33
N MET A 32 -3.41 6.82 -7.68
CA MET A 32 -2.21 6.11 -7.23
C MET A 32 -2.49 5.14 -6.08
N LYS A 33 -3.35 5.50 -5.12
CA LYS A 33 -3.71 4.59 -4.02
C LYS A 33 -4.48 3.36 -4.53
N LYS A 34 -5.32 3.52 -5.56
CA LYS A 34 -6.03 2.41 -6.23
C LYS A 34 -5.03 1.44 -6.86
N GLU A 35 -4.03 1.93 -7.58
CA GLU A 35 -2.99 1.08 -8.16
C GLU A 35 -2.13 0.36 -7.11
N ILE A 36 -1.77 1.05 -6.02
CA ILE A 36 -1.04 0.42 -4.90
C ILE A 36 -1.89 -0.69 -4.28
N ALA A 37 -3.19 -0.46 -4.05
CA ALA A 37 -4.09 -1.47 -3.52
C ALA A 37 -4.25 -2.67 -4.47
N ARG A 38 -4.28 -2.43 -5.79
CA ARG A 38 -4.28 -3.47 -6.82
C ARG A 38 -3.04 -4.35 -6.74
N ILE A 39 -1.85 -3.76 -6.64
CA ILE A 39 -0.59 -4.52 -6.53
C ILE A 39 -0.57 -5.33 -5.23
N LEU A 40 -0.94 -4.71 -4.10
CA LEU A 40 -1.01 -5.42 -2.82
C LEU A 40 -1.96 -6.63 -2.85
N LYS A 41 -3.08 -6.53 -3.58
CA LYS A 41 -4.01 -7.64 -3.78
C LYS A 41 -3.40 -8.73 -4.67
N ASN A 42 -2.84 -8.34 -5.81
CA ASN A 42 -2.28 -9.29 -6.78
C ASN A 42 -1.13 -10.11 -6.17
N GLU A 43 -0.33 -9.49 -5.31
CA GLU A 43 0.78 -10.13 -4.59
C GLU A 43 0.32 -10.87 -3.32
N GLY A 44 -0.99 -10.87 -3.00
CA GLY A 44 -1.56 -11.62 -1.89
C GLY A 44 -1.38 -10.99 -0.49
N TYR A 45 -0.84 -9.78 -0.39
CA TYR A 45 -0.65 -9.08 0.89
C TYR A 45 -1.96 -8.62 1.53
N VAL A 46 -2.96 -8.31 0.71
CA VAL A 46 -4.33 -7.99 1.16
C VAL A 46 -5.31 -8.93 0.49
N LYS A 47 -6.41 -9.23 1.18
CA LYS A 47 -7.39 -10.21 0.68
C LYS A 47 -8.14 -9.65 -0.53
N ASP A 48 -8.56 -8.39 -0.44
CA ASP A 48 -9.26 -7.70 -1.51
C ASP A 48 -9.25 -6.18 -1.28
N TYR A 49 -9.67 -5.42 -2.28
CA TYR A 49 -10.00 -4.00 -2.12
C TYR A 49 -11.24 -3.63 -2.94
N GLU A 50 -11.99 -2.68 -2.42
CA GLU A 50 -13.20 -2.15 -3.07
C GLU A 50 -13.11 -0.63 -3.14
N VAL A 51 -13.58 -0.05 -4.25
CA VAL A 51 -13.71 1.40 -4.39
C VAL A 51 -15.16 1.77 -4.15
N VAL A 52 -15.43 2.39 -3.00
CA VAL A 52 -16.76 2.86 -2.62
C VAL A 52 -16.89 4.31 -3.07
N LYS A 53 -17.84 4.56 -3.98
CA LYS A 53 -18.20 5.91 -4.40
C LYS A 53 -19.20 6.49 -3.43
N ASN A 54 -19.03 7.76 -3.08
CA ASN A 54 -19.93 8.47 -2.17
C ASN A 54 -20.12 9.90 -2.69
N ASP A 55 -21.19 10.59 -2.30
CA ASP A 55 -21.53 11.91 -2.86
C ASP A 55 -20.50 13.01 -2.56
N GLY A 56 -19.58 12.76 -1.61
CA GLY A 56 -18.43 13.61 -1.33
C GLY A 56 -17.12 13.07 -1.91
N PHE A 57 -16.47 12.19 -1.16
CA PHE A 57 -15.17 11.63 -1.52
C PHE A 57 -15.26 10.13 -1.68
N ASP A 58 -14.67 9.61 -2.76
CA ASP A 58 -14.44 8.19 -2.95
C ASP A 58 -13.53 7.64 -1.85
N PHE A 59 -13.80 6.42 -1.40
CA PHE A 59 -12.94 5.67 -0.47
C PHE A 59 -12.50 4.35 -1.08
N ILE A 60 -11.34 3.86 -0.63
CA ILE A 60 -10.84 2.53 -0.90
C ILE A 60 -10.96 1.75 0.40
N LYS A 61 -11.79 0.72 0.40
CA LYS A 61 -11.92 -0.23 1.49
C LYS A 61 -11.00 -1.41 1.22
N VAL A 62 -9.92 -1.52 2.00
CA VAL A 62 -8.96 -2.62 1.88
C VAL A 62 -9.31 -3.69 2.90
N LYS A 63 -9.54 -4.92 2.45
CA LYS A 63 -9.79 -6.09 3.31
C LYS A 63 -8.45 -6.74 3.65
N MET A 64 -8.15 -6.83 4.94
CA MET A 64 -6.90 -7.38 5.45
C MET A 64 -6.86 -8.90 5.28
N SER A 65 -5.65 -9.44 5.11
CA SER A 65 -5.42 -10.89 5.04
C SER A 65 -4.68 -11.36 6.28
N TYR A 66 -5.15 -12.46 6.86
CA TYR A 66 -4.54 -13.12 8.02
C TYR A 66 -4.44 -14.62 7.75
N GLY A 67 -3.38 -15.25 8.28
CA GLY A 67 -3.17 -16.69 8.19
C GLY A 67 -4.17 -17.49 9.03
N PRO A 68 -4.19 -18.83 8.91
CA PRO A 68 -5.10 -19.71 9.66
C PRO A 68 -4.94 -19.57 11.19
N GLU A 69 -3.70 -19.43 11.65
CA GLU A 69 -3.35 -19.21 13.06
C GLU A 69 -3.38 -17.71 13.45
N ARG A 70 -4.14 -16.89 12.69
CA ARG A 70 -4.24 -15.43 12.88
C ARG A 70 -2.90 -14.69 12.70
N GLU A 71 -1.98 -15.29 11.96
CA GLU A 71 -0.71 -14.68 11.60
C GLU A 71 -0.91 -13.48 10.66
N ARG A 72 -0.06 -12.47 10.79
CA ARG A 72 -0.11 -11.28 9.92
C ARG A 72 0.61 -11.57 8.60
N VAL A 73 -0.11 -11.48 7.49
CA VAL A 73 0.48 -11.64 6.15
C VAL A 73 1.47 -10.51 5.85
N ILE A 74 1.12 -9.27 6.23
CA ILE A 74 2.03 -8.12 6.10
C ILE A 74 2.91 -8.05 7.35
N THR A 75 4.20 -8.35 7.21
CA THR A 75 5.18 -8.23 8.31
C THR A 75 5.77 -6.83 8.42
N GLY A 76 5.93 -6.13 7.29
CA GLY A 76 6.49 -4.79 7.23
C GLY A 76 6.01 -3.99 6.02
N ILE A 77 5.89 -2.67 6.19
CA ILE A 77 5.52 -1.74 5.13
C ILE A 77 6.22 -0.39 5.35
N LYS A 78 6.85 0.16 4.31
CA LYS A 78 7.67 1.37 4.43
C LYS A 78 7.61 2.23 3.17
N ARG A 79 7.48 3.56 3.36
CA ARG A 79 7.62 4.57 2.29
C ARG A 79 9.09 4.98 2.15
N ILE A 80 9.64 4.78 0.96
CA ILE A 80 11.05 5.11 0.64
C ILE A 80 11.20 6.54 0.12
N SER A 81 10.55 6.87 -1.01
CA SER A 81 10.59 8.22 -1.61
C SER A 81 9.59 9.16 -0.94
N LYS A 82 10.03 10.26 -0.30
CA LYS A 82 9.19 11.18 0.49
C LYS A 82 9.29 12.62 -0.03
N PRO A 83 8.33 13.52 0.29
CA PRO A 83 8.35 14.91 -0.19
C PRO A 83 9.60 15.75 0.15
N GLY A 84 10.43 15.36 1.13
CA GLY A 84 11.72 16.02 1.41
C GLY A 84 12.95 15.36 0.78
N LEU A 85 12.83 14.09 0.36
CA LEU A 85 13.92 13.34 -0.26
C LEU A 85 13.33 12.32 -1.23
N ARG A 86 13.43 12.62 -2.52
CA ARG A 86 12.97 11.74 -3.59
C ARG A 86 14.05 10.72 -3.88
N VAL A 87 13.67 9.45 -3.84
CA VAL A 87 14.54 8.33 -4.18
C VAL A 87 14.14 7.83 -5.56
N TYR A 88 15.11 7.80 -6.47
CA TYR A 88 15.00 7.24 -7.81
C TYR A 88 16.03 6.11 -7.94
N SER A 89 15.75 5.15 -8.82
CA SER A 89 16.60 3.99 -9.05
C SER A 89 16.71 3.74 -10.54
N LYS A 90 17.92 3.41 -11.01
CA LYS A 90 18.15 2.93 -12.38
C LYS A 90 17.65 1.49 -12.50
N LYS A 91 17.40 1.03 -13.73
CA LYS A 91 16.90 -0.31 -14.00
C LYS A 91 17.80 -1.41 -13.40
N GLU A 92 19.11 -1.20 -13.41
CA GLU A 92 20.12 -2.14 -12.91
C GLU A 92 20.25 -2.11 -11.39
N GLU A 93 19.75 -1.04 -10.74
CA GLU A 93 19.88 -0.75 -9.31
C GLU A 93 18.54 -0.90 -8.58
N VAL A 94 17.59 -1.63 -9.17
CA VAL A 94 16.26 -1.84 -8.58
C VAL A 94 16.43 -2.54 -7.23
N PRO A 95 15.93 -1.94 -6.13
CA PRO A 95 16.16 -2.46 -4.79
C PRO A 95 15.45 -3.81 -4.62
N ARG A 96 16.17 -4.79 -4.08
CA ARG A 96 15.59 -6.06 -3.65
C ARG A 96 15.13 -5.95 -2.20
N VAL A 97 13.91 -6.37 -1.92
CA VAL A 97 13.35 -6.38 -0.56
C VAL A 97 13.49 -7.78 0.00
N LEU A 98 14.12 -7.91 1.18
CA LEU A 98 14.37 -9.18 1.87
C LEU A 98 14.98 -10.25 0.95
N GLY A 99 15.99 -9.87 0.14
CA GLY A 99 16.66 -10.79 -0.78
C GLY A 99 15.79 -11.31 -1.94
N GLY A 100 14.59 -10.76 -2.16
CA GLY A 100 13.62 -11.21 -3.16
C GLY A 100 12.35 -11.83 -2.58
N LEU A 101 12.27 -11.97 -1.25
CA LEU A 101 11.09 -12.48 -0.55
C LEU A 101 9.99 -11.42 -0.36
N GLY A 102 10.31 -10.14 -0.57
CA GLY A 102 9.36 -9.04 -0.54
C GLY A 102 9.31 -8.28 -1.85
N ILE A 103 8.32 -7.41 -1.98
CA ILE A 103 8.13 -6.58 -3.18
C ILE A 103 8.59 -5.14 -2.96
N ALA A 104 9.04 -4.50 -4.03
CA ALA A 104 9.23 -3.06 -4.11
C ALA A 104 8.29 -2.48 -5.17
N ILE A 105 7.43 -1.54 -4.77
CA ILE A 105 6.51 -0.87 -5.70
C ILE A 105 7.20 0.36 -6.29
N ILE A 106 7.34 0.41 -7.61
CA ILE A 106 8.09 1.44 -8.34
C ILE A 106 7.18 2.14 -9.35
N SER A 107 7.27 3.47 -9.36
CA SER A 107 6.63 4.29 -10.38
C SER A 107 7.55 4.39 -11.60
N THR A 108 7.03 4.02 -12.77
CA THR A 108 7.73 4.10 -14.06
C THR A 108 6.92 4.96 -15.05
N SER A 109 7.49 5.25 -16.22
CA SER A 109 6.77 5.95 -17.30
C SER A 109 5.62 5.14 -17.90
N ARG A 110 5.62 3.81 -17.73
CA ARG A 110 4.55 2.91 -18.21
C ARG A 110 3.49 2.61 -17.15
N GLY A 111 3.61 3.20 -15.95
CA GLY A 111 2.72 2.97 -14.83
C GLY A 111 3.45 2.48 -13.59
N ILE A 112 2.67 1.96 -12.64
CA ILE A 112 3.17 1.44 -11.36
C ILE A 112 3.21 -0.08 -11.45
N MET A 113 4.32 -0.65 -11.00
CA MET A 113 4.53 -2.09 -10.87
C MET A 113 5.23 -2.41 -9.56
#